data_AF-A0A3N4TZQ4-F1
#
_entry.id   AF-A0A3N4TZQ4-F1
#
_cell.length_a   1.000
_cell.length_b   1.000
_cell.length_c   1.000
_cell.angle_alpha   90.00
_cell.angle_beta   90.00
_cell.angle_gamma   90.00
#
_symmetry.space_group_name_H-M   'P 1'
#
loop_
_entity.id
_entity.type
_entity.pdbx_description
1 polymer ?
#
loop_
_entity_poly.entity_id
_entity_poly.type
_entity_poly.pdbx_seq_one_letter_code
_entity_poly.pdbx_strand_id
1 'polypeptide(L)'
;MTDIDSAAVRFMEISRDMLKTHPNTASQCVAVCALISSELDQDEIPHSIALGSLSCNGVKAFQYKKAFPKRPKSLVDWEGHAWIDFDCGLVGEATLMRTARRFPDTSNMKSCLKSANLLDKGPFVLPRTTLLQLGLKYTKRSQLHRSIYNPLIDGLKFINDV
;
A
#
# COMPACT_ATOMS: atom_id res chain seq x y z
N MET A 1 12.76 20.89 -5.73
CA MET A 1 13.50 19.65 -5.43
C MET A 1 12.99 19.19 -4.08
N THR A 2 12.00 18.29 -4.06
CA THR A 2 11.35 17.85 -2.83
C THR A 2 12.34 17.00 -2.05
N ASP A 3 12.60 17.38 -0.80
CA ASP A 3 13.51 16.67 0.08
C ASP A 3 12.98 15.24 0.30
N ILE A 4 13.83 14.22 0.17
CA ILE A 4 13.46 12.81 0.33
C ILE A 4 12.82 12.58 1.70
N ASP A 5 13.34 13.27 2.71
CA ASP A 5 12.82 13.21 4.07
C ASP A 5 11.42 13.83 4.16
N SER A 6 11.15 14.90 3.41
CA SER A 6 9.83 15.54 3.39
C SER A 6 8.75 14.66 2.76
N ALA A 7 9.06 13.95 1.67
CA ALA A 7 8.11 13.03 1.03
C ALA A 7 7.74 11.85 1.93
N ALA A 8 8.74 11.26 2.61
CA ALA A 8 8.51 10.15 3.52
C ALA A 8 7.70 10.57 4.75
N VAL A 9 8.04 11.72 5.36
CA VAL A 9 7.30 12.28 6.51
C VAL A 9 5.84 12.54 6.11
N ARG A 10 5.63 13.20 4.97
CA ARG A 10 4.29 13.55 4.51
C ARG A 10 3.43 12.33 4.21
N PHE A 11 3.99 11.32 3.54
CA PHE A 11 3.30 10.04 3.33
C PHE A 11 2.88 9.40 4.67
N MET A 12 3.76 9.44 5.67
CA MET A 12 3.48 8.83 6.97
C MET A 12 2.36 9.53 7.72
N GLU A 13 2.29 10.86 7.65
CA GLU A 13 1.21 11.68 8.21
C GLU A 13 -0.12 11.34 7.56
N ILE A 14 -0.21 11.50 6.23
CA ILE A 14 -1.43 11.22 5.45
C ILE A 14 -1.90 9.78 5.69
N SER A 15 -0.97 8.82 5.65
CA SER A 15 -1.29 7.41 5.88
C SER A 15 -1.86 7.17 7.27
N ARG A 16 -1.28 7.75 8.33
CA ARG A 16 -1.78 7.59 9.70
C ARG A 16 -3.18 8.18 9.87
N ASP A 17 -3.40 9.39 9.36
CA ASP A 17 -4.68 10.07 9.45
C ASP A 17 -5.77 9.36 8.65
N MET A 18 -5.44 8.93 7.43
CA MET A 18 -6.35 8.15 6.59
C MET A 18 -6.72 6.83 7.27
N LEU A 19 -5.74 6.08 7.78
CA LEU A 19 -6.00 4.83 8.47
C LEU A 19 -6.87 5.06 9.72
N LYS A 20 -6.67 6.14 10.46
CA LYS A 20 -7.49 6.49 11.63
C LYS A 20 -8.94 6.81 11.25
N THR A 21 -9.16 7.56 10.17
CA THR A 21 -10.49 7.98 9.70
C THR A 21 -11.22 6.89 8.90
N HIS A 22 -10.48 5.96 8.30
CA HIS A 22 -11.01 4.85 7.51
C HIS A 22 -10.57 3.51 8.15
N PRO A 23 -11.30 3.01 9.17
CA PRO A 23 -10.93 1.76 9.85
C PRO A 23 -11.12 0.52 8.96
N ASN A 24 -12.06 0.55 8.01
CA ASN A 24 -12.43 -0.56 7.14
C ASN A 24 -11.58 -0.57 5.85
N THR A 25 -10.27 -0.82 5.99
CA THR A 25 -9.31 -0.80 4.86
C THR A 25 -8.76 -2.15 4.42
N ALA A 26 -9.26 -3.25 4.98
CA ALA A 26 -8.84 -4.58 4.54
C ALA A 26 -9.24 -4.85 3.08
N SER A 27 -8.30 -5.40 2.33
CA SER A 27 -8.43 -5.60 0.88
C SER A 27 -8.66 -4.31 0.07
N GLN A 28 -8.42 -3.13 0.67
CA GLN A 28 -8.58 -1.82 0.03
C GLN A 28 -7.24 -1.17 -0.37
N CYS A 29 -6.15 -1.95 -0.49
CA CYS A 29 -4.81 -1.39 -0.70
C CYS A 29 -4.74 -0.44 -1.91
N VAL A 30 -5.47 -0.74 -3.00
CA VAL A 30 -5.51 0.11 -4.20
C VAL A 30 -6.23 1.45 -3.93
N ALA A 31 -7.38 1.42 -3.26
CA ALA A 31 -8.15 2.62 -2.95
C ALA A 31 -7.47 3.49 -1.87
N VAL A 32 -6.85 2.85 -0.88
CA VAL A 32 -5.99 3.51 0.10
C VAL A 32 -4.83 4.22 -0.58
N CYS A 33 -4.10 3.55 -1.48
CA CYS A 33 -3.02 4.18 -2.21
C CYS A 33 -3.53 5.34 -3.06
N ALA A 34 -4.71 5.21 -3.71
CA ALA A 34 -5.32 6.28 -4.48
C ALA A 34 -5.62 7.52 -3.63
N LEU A 35 -6.18 7.34 -2.43
CA LEU A 35 -6.47 8.44 -1.51
C LEU A 35 -5.18 9.13 -1.05
N ILE A 36 -4.19 8.36 -0.57
CA ILE A 36 -2.90 8.92 -0.14
C ILE A 36 -2.22 9.64 -1.30
N SER A 37 -2.22 9.06 -2.50
CA SER A 37 -1.67 9.68 -3.70
C SER A 37 -2.36 10.97 -4.10
N SER A 38 -3.68 11.06 -3.92
CA SER A 38 -4.42 12.30 -4.20
C SER A 38 -4.05 13.43 -3.25
N GLU A 39 -3.67 13.13 -2.01
CA GLU A 39 -3.15 14.12 -1.06
C GLU A 39 -1.70 14.49 -1.40
N LEU A 40 -0.84 13.51 -1.71
CA LEU A 40 0.54 13.76 -2.16
C LEU A 40 0.61 14.58 -3.46
N ASP A 41 -0.35 14.40 -4.37
CA ASP A 41 -0.48 15.18 -5.61
C ASP A 41 -0.79 16.66 -5.31
N GLN A 42 -1.55 16.98 -4.24
CA GLN A 42 -1.81 18.37 -3.81
C GLN A 42 -0.55 19.05 -3.26
N ASP A 43 0.34 18.28 -2.65
CA ASP A 43 1.63 18.73 -2.13
C ASP A 43 2.76 18.67 -3.18
N GLU A 44 2.42 18.38 -4.45
CA GLU A 44 3.35 18.26 -5.57
C GLU A 44 4.50 17.25 -5.32
N ILE A 45 4.25 16.21 -4.52
CA ILE A 45 5.26 15.19 -4.19
C ILE A 45 5.33 14.15 -5.33
N PRO A 46 6.47 13.96 -6.02
CA PRO A 46 6.60 12.98 -7.09
C PRO A 46 6.48 11.54 -6.56
N HIS A 47 5.52 10.80 -7.09
CA HIS A 47 5.26 9.42 -6.70
C HIS A 47 4.45 8.67 -7.77
N SER A 48 4.34 7.35 -7.62
CA SER A 48 3.45 6.52 -8.42
C SER A 48 2.83 5.39 -7.60
N ILE A 49 1.60 4.98 -7.93
CA ILE A 49 1.01 3.78 -7.33
C ILE A 49 1.42 2.56 -8.14
N ALA A 50 2.26 1.72 -7.55
CA ALA A 50 2.65 0.46 -8.12
C ALA A 50 1.63 -0.63 -7.80
N LEU A 51 1.38 -1.48 -8.79
CA LEU A 51 0.53 -2.66 -8.66
C LEU A 51 1.36 -3.89 -8.99
N GLY A 52 1.31 -4.90 -8.13
CA GLY A 52 2.15 -6.07 -8.33
C GLY A 52 1.96 -7.18 -7.32
N SER A 53 3.01 -7.99 -7.19
CA SER A 53 3.06 -9.11 -6.24
C SER A 53 3.94 -8.76 -5.05
N LEU A 54 3.65 -9.34 -3.89
CA LEU A 54 4.48 -9.25 -2.70
C LEU A 54 4.78 -10.66 -2.20
N SER A 55 6.05 -10.95 -1.99
CA SER A 55 6.48 -12.16 -1.28
C SER A 55 7.22 -11.80 0.00
N CYS A 56 7.01 -12.61 1.02
CA CYS A 56 7.66 -12.55 2.31
C CYS A 56 8.57 -13.78 2.44
N ASN A 57 9.88 -13.62 2.62
CA ASN A 57 10.85 -14.73 2.68
C ASN A 57 10.72 -15.75 1.54
N GLY A 58 10.48 -15.26 0.31
CA GLY A 58 10.32 -16.09 -0.89
C GLY A 58 8.94 -16.73 -1.06
N VAL A 59 8.06 -16.70 -0.05
CA VAL A 59 6.68 -17.20 -0.15
C VAL A 59 5.74 -16.07 -0.56
N LYS A 60 4.89 -16.30 -1.56
CA LYS A 60 3.94 -15.29 -2.07
C LYS A 60 2.88 -14.97 -1.01
N ALA A 61 2.81 -13.71 -0.59
CA ALA A 61 1.71 -13.19 0.23
C ALA A 61 0.57 -12.65 -0.65
N PHE A 62 0.94 -11.97 -1.73
CA PHE A 62 0.01 -11.46 -2.75
C PHE A 62 0.55 -11.82 -4.14
N GLN A 63 -0.34 -12.21 -5.05
CA GLN A 63 0.01 -12.62 -6.40
C GLN A 63 -0.81 -11.86 -7.44
N TYR A 64 -0.11 -11.00 -8.20
CA TYR A 64 -0.68 -10.37 -9.39
C TYR A 64 -0.84 -11.41 -10.49
N LYS A 65 -2.03 -12.00 -10.60
CA LYS A 65 -2.39 -12.93 -11.69
C LYS A 65 -3.10 -12.24 -12.85
N LYS A 66 -3.84 -11.16 -12.57
CA LYS A 66 -4.64 -10.41 -13.54
C LYS A 66 -4.48 -8.91 -13.34
N ALA A 67 -4.69 -8.15 -14.41
CA ALA A 67 -4.70 -6.70 -14.34
C ALA A 67 -5.79 -6.18 -13.40
N PHE A 68 -5.47 -5.09 -12.67
CA PHE A 68 -6.49 -4.42 -11.87
C PHE A 68 -7.56 -3.83 -12.82
N PRO A 69 -8.85 -4.07 -12.56
CA PRO A 69 -9.91 -3.63 -13.46
C PRO A 69 -10.01 -2.10 -13.49
N LYS A 70 -10.25 -1.54 -14.69
CA LYS A 70 -10.42 -0.09 -14.87
C LYS A 70 -11.69 0.47 -14.22
N ARG A 71 -12.70 -0.40 -14.00
CA ARG A 71 -13.99 -0.08 -13.39
C ARG A 71 -14.37 -1.22 -12.44
N PRO A 72 -13.83 -1.23 -11.21
CA PRO A 72 -14.21 -2.23 -10.23
C PRO A 72 -15.71 -2.07 -9.91
N LYS A 73 -16.52 -3.13 -10.13
CA LYS A 73 -17.97 -3.11 -9.85
C LYS A 73 -18.31 -3.40 -8.39
N SER A 74 -17.35 -3.90 -7.63
CA SER A 74 -17.41 -4.24 -6.21
C SER A 74 -16.01 -4.14 -5.62
N LEU A 75 -15.87 -4.38 -4.30
CA LEU A 75 -14.60 -4.77 -3.71
C LEU A 75 -14.02 -5.90 -4.56
N VAL A 76 -12.96 -5.61 -5.30
CA VAL A 76 -12.44 -6.54 -6.29
C VAL A 76 -11.70 -7.63 -5.54
N ASP A 77 -12.07 -8.89 -5.78
CA ASP A 77 -11.18 -10.03 -5.60
C ASP A 77 -10.00 -9.88 -6.57
N TRP A 78 -9.06 -9.05 -6.16
CA TRP A 78 -7.78 -8.83 -6.79
C TRP A 78 -6.71 -9.35 -5.84
N GLU A 79 -6.01 -10.39 -6.29
CA GLU A 79 -5.02 -11.11 -5.48
C GLU A 79 -3.67 -10.38 -5.42
N GLY A 80 -3.53 -9.23 -6.09
CA GLY A 80 -2.32 -8.42 -6.08
C GLY A 80 -2.21 -7.52 -4.84
N HIS A 81 -1.13 -6.73 -4.80
CA HIS A 81 -0.92 -5.70 -3.78
C HIS A 81 -0.58 -4.37 -4.44
N ALA A 82 -0.96 -3.27 -3.77
CA ALA A 82 -0.66 -1.91 -4.20
C ALA A 82 0.13 -1.18 -3.12
N TRP A 83 1.09 -0.38 -3.55
CA TRP A 83 1.96 0.44 -2.70
C TRP A 83 2.36 1.71 -3.45
N ILE A 84 2.98 2.66 -2.75
CA ILE A 84 3.49 3.90 -3.35
C ILE A 84 4.99 3.74 -3.61
N ASP A 85 5.40 3.96 -4.86
CA ASP A 85 6.80 4.12 -5.26
C ASP A 85 7.13 5.62 -5.31
N PHE A 86 8.21 6.02 -4.64
CA PHE A 86 8.81 7.35 -4.80
C PHE A 86 9.98 7.28 -5.78
N ASP A 87 10.22 8.35 -6.53
CA ASP A 87 11.28 8.41 -7.56
C ASP A 87 12.69 8.20 -6.98
N CYS A 88 12.89 8.49 -5.69
CA CYS A 88 14.13 8.26 -4.95
C CYS A 88 14.37 6.78 -4.56
N GLY A 89 13.53 5.84 -5.03
CA GLY A 89 13.69 4.41 -4.74
C GLY A 89 13.15 3.95 -3.38
N LEU A 90 12.38 4.82 -2.71
CA LEU A 90 11.63 4.47 -1.51
C LEU A 90 10.28 3.83 -1.86
N VAL A 91 9.81 2.94 -0.97
CA VAL A 91 8.49 2.31 -1.04
C VAL A 91 7.71 2.72 0.20
N GLY A 92 6.58 3.38 -0.01
CA GLY A 92 5.59 3.70 1.00
C GLY A 92 4.51 2.64 1.06
N GLU A 93 4.29 2.07 2.25
CA GLU A 93 3.28 1.05 2.48
C GLU A 93 2.38 1.42 3.66
N ALA A 94 1.07 1.48 3.41
CA ALA A 94 0.08 1.91 4.39
C ALA A 94 -0.76 0.77 4.99
N THR A 95 -1.03 -0.28 4.22
CA THR A 95 -2.09 -1.25 4.52
C THR A 95 -1.60 -2.63 4.93
N LEU A 96 -0.34 -2.95 4.65
CA LEU A 96 0.21 -4.29 4.82
C LEU A 96 0.12 -4.77 6.27
N MET A 97 0.39 -3.88 7.24
CA MET A 97 0.31 -4.23 8.66
C MET A 97 -1.12 -4.55 9.11
N ARG A 98 -2.10 -3.75 8.67
CA ARG A 98 -3.52 -4.02 8.96
C ARG A 98 -3.98 -5.32 8.36
N THR A 99 -3.53 -5.59 7.14
CA THR A 99 -3.85 -6.81 6.42
C THR A 99 -3.24 -8.02 7.13
N ALA A 100 -1.98 -7.94 7.55
CA ALA A 100 -1.29 -8.99 8.30
C ALA A 100 -1.94 -9.33 9.64
N ARG A 101 -2.50 -8.35 10.36
CA ARG A 101 -3.22 -8.62 11.62
C ARG A 101 -4.44 -9.52 11.45
N ARG A 102 -5.06 -9.53 10.26
CA ARG A 102 -6.21 -10.40 9.95
C ARG A 102 -5.82 -11.84 9.61
N PHE A 103 -4.54 -12.11 9.35
CA PHE A 103 -4.08 -13.47 9.10
C PHE A 103 -3.77 -14.22 10.40
N PRO A 104 -3.84 -15.56 10.37
CA PRO A 104 -3.37 -16.41 11.46
C PRO A 104 -1.90 -16.12 11.82
N ASP A 105 -1.52 -16.35 13.08
CA ASP A 105 -0.14 -16.20 13.56
C ASP A 105 0.85 -17.13 12.84
N THR A 106 0.36 -18.23 12.29
CA THR A 106 1.11 -19.17 11.46
C THR A 106 1.31 -18.70 10.02
N SER A 107 0.70 -17.59 9.60
CA SER A 107 0.87 -17.07 8.25
C SER A 107 2.29 -16.51 8.05
N ASN A 108 2.92 -16.91 6.96
CA ASN A 108 4.27 -16.47 6.63
C ASN A 108 4.41 -14.93 6.57
N MET A 109 3.37 -14.22 6.10
CA MET A 109 3.38 -12.76 6.08
C MET A 109 3.42 -12.18 7.50
N LYS A 110 2.55 -12.64 8.40
CA LYS A 110 2.52 -12.14 9.79
C LYS A 110 3.82 -12.47 10.53
N SER A 111 4.36 -13.69 10.35
CA SER A 111 5.64 -14.07 10.93
C SER A 111 6.80 -13.21 10.41
N CYS A 112 6.87 -12.97 9.09
CA CYS A 112 7.91 -12.14 8.46
C CYS A 112 7.87 -10.68 8.97
N LEU A 113 6.66 -10.10 9.06
CA LEU A 113 6.50 -8.74 9.56
C LEU A 113 6.79 -8.63 11.06
N LYS A 114 6.48 -9.67 11.83
CA LYS A 114 6.84 -9.75 13.24
C LYS A 114 8.36 -9.84 13.43
N SER A 115 9.06 -10.70 12.67
CA SER A 115 10.52 -10.82 12.73
C SER A 115 11.24 -9.55 12.27
N ALA A 116 10.63 -8.79 11.36
CA ALA A 116 11.11 -7.48 10.91
C ALA A 116 10.75 -6.32 11.87
N ASN A 117 10.08 -6.59 13.00
CA ASN A 117 9.59 -5.59 13.95
C ASN A 117 8.67 -4.52 13.31
N LEU A 118 7.87 -4.92 12.30
CA LEU A 118 6.98 -4.03 11.54
C LEU A 118 5.51 -4.13 11.95
N LEU A 119 5.06 -5.28 12.49
CA LEU A 119 3.64 -5.62 12.66
C LEU A 119 2.80 -4.57 13.44
N ASP A 120 3.45 -3.78 14.30
CA ASP A 120 2.80 -2.76 15.15
C ASP A 120 3.26 -1.33 14.90
N LYS A 121 4.06 -1.09 13.85
CA LYS A 121 4.59 0.25 13.54
C LYS A 121 3.64 1.12 12.71
N GLY A 122 2.61 0.52 12.12
CA GLY A 122 1.65 1.21 11.25
C GLY A 122 2.18 1.34 9.82
N PRO A 123 1.86 2.44 9.09
CA PRO A 123 2.46 2.69 7.79
C PRO A 123 3.98 2.82 7.90
N PHE A 124 4.72 2.59 6.82
CA PHE A 124 6.17 2.77 6.77
C PHE A 124 6.62 3.24 5.39
N VAL A 125 7.80 3.85 5.35
CA VAL A 125 8.54 4.16 4.12
C VAL A 125 9.95 3.60 4.28
N LEU A 126 10.37 2.73 3.36
CA LEU A 126 11.70 2.12 3.40
C LEU A 126 12.32 2.00 2.00
N PRO A 127 13.66 2.04 1.89
CA PRO A 127 14.35 1.69 0.66
C PRO A 127 14.04 0.25 0.25
N ARG A 128 13.97 0.00 -1.06
CA ARG A 128 13.76 -1.36 -1.61
C ARG A 128 14.82 -2.37 -1.14
N THR A 129 16.07 -1.93 -0.98
CA THR A 129 17.18 -2.76 -0.49
C THR A 129 16.95 -3.22 0.94
N THR A 130 16.52 -2.31 1.83
CA THR A 130 16.14 -2.62 3.21
C THR A 130 14.95 -3.58 3.24
N LEU A 131 13.93 -3.35 2.41
CA LEU A 131 12.79 -4.27 2.33
C LEU A 131 13.21 -5.69 1.94
N LEU A 132 14.11 -5.83 0.96
CA LEU A 132 14.63 -7.12 0.55
C LEU A 132 15.39 -7.83 1.69
N GLN A 133 16.21 -7.10 2.45
CA GLN A 133 16.92 -7.62 3.62
C GLN A 133 15.96 -8.09 4.73
N LEU A 134 14.80 -7.42 4.87
CA LEU A 134 13.72 -7.81 5.77
C LEU A 134 12.85 -8.95 5.20
N GLY A 135 13.21 -9.50 4.04
CA GLY A 135 12.47 -10.58 3.39
C GLY A 135 11.24 -10.13 2.60
N LEU A 136 10.99 -8.82 2.48
CA LEU A 136 9.86 -8.27 1.73
C LEU A 136 10.28 -7.93 0.30
N LYS A 137 9.78 -8.70 -0.67
CA LYS A 137 10.06 -8.47 -2.08
C LYS A 137 8.80 -8.03 -2.82
N TYR A 138 8.79 -6.75 -3.18
CA TYR A 138 7.76 -6.12 -4.02
C TYR A 138 8.15 -6.27 -5.49
N THR A 139 7.27 -6.88 -6.28
CA THR A 139 7.47 -7.09 -7.73
C THR A 139 6.43 -6.30 -8.50
N LYS A 140 6.80 -5.10 -8.97
CA LYS A 140 5.94 -4.23 -9.79
C LYS A 140 5.58 -4.92 -11.11
N ARG A 141 4.31 -4.86 -11.49
CA ARG A 141 3.80 -5.39 -12.77
C ARG A 141 3.17 -4.30 -13.63
N SER A 142 2.49 -3.36 -12.99
CA SER A 142 1.84 -2.22 -13.64
C SER A 142 1.79 -1.04 -12.69
N GLN A 143 1.30 0.09 -13.20
CA GLN A 143 1.05 1.30 -12.42
C GLN A 143 -0.43 1.66 -12.50
N LEU A 144 -1.00 2.15 -11.40
CA LEU A 144 -2.37 2.65 -11.39
C LEU A 144 -2.41 3.99 -12.13
N HIS A 145 -3.38 4.16 -13.02
CA HIS A 145 -3.55 5.41 -13.75
C HIS A 145 -4.34 6.43 -12.91
N ARG A 146 -3.98 7.71 -12.94
CA ARG A 146 -4.66 8.76 -12.15
C ARG A 146 -6.16 8.87 -12.44
N SER A 147 -6.58 8.60 -13.67
CA SER A 147 -7.99 8.67 -14.08
C SER A 147 -8.93 7.73 -13.31
N ILE A 148 -8.40 6.76 -12.55
CA ILE A 148 -9.20 5.84 -11.75
C ILE A 148 -9.10 6.11 -10.24
N TYR A 149 -8.42 7.19 -9.81
CA TYR A 149 -8.31 7.52 -8.38
C TYR A 149 -9.66 7.88 -7.78
N ASN A 150 -10.37 8.87 -8.34
CA ASN A 150 -11.64 9.35 -7.76
C ASN A 150 -12.67 8.22 -7.55
N PRO A 151 -12.96 7.35 -8.54
CA PRO A 151 -13.90 6.24 -8.32
C PRO A 151 -13.49 5.29 -7.18
N LEU A 152 -12.19 5.08 -6.96
CA LEU A 152 -11.68 4.24 -5.87
C LEU A 152 -11.81 4.94 -4.51
N ILE A 153 -11.51 6.24 -4.47
CA ILE A 153 -11.61 7.07 -3.27
C ILE A 153 -13.07 7.16 -2.82
N ASP A 154 -13.99 7.41 -3.74
CA ASP A 154 -15.43 7.49 -3.45
C ASP A 154 -15.95 6.16 -2.89
N GLY A 155 -15.51 5.03 -3.48
CA GLY A 155 -15.82 3.70 -2.96
C GLY A 155 -15.26 3.44 -1.56
N LEU A 156 -14.03 3.91 -1.26
CA LEU A 156 -13.43 3.80 0.07
C LEU A 156 -14.22 4.60 1.11
N LYS A 157 -14.62 5.83 0.80
CA LYS A 157 -15.44 6.68 1.68
C LYS A 157 -16.79 6.02 1.97
N PHE A 158 -17.48 5.57 0.92
CA PHE A 158 -18.76 4.88 1.05
C PHE A 158 -18.71 3.67 2.01
N ILE A 159 -17.61 2.89 2.02
CA ILE A 159 -17.46 1.73 2.92
C ILE A 159 -17.19 2.13 4.38
N ASN A 160 -16.63 3.32 4.61
CA ASN A 160 -16.24 3.78 5.95
C ASN A 160 -17.27 4.75 6.57
N ASP A 161 -18.18 5.30 5.77
CA ASP A 161 -19.30 6.13 6.23
C ASP A 161 -20.53 5.31 6.67
N VAL A 162 -20.52 3.99 6.45
CA VAL A 162 -21.59 3.03 6.80
C VAL A 162 -21.36 2.37 8.15
#